data_AF-A0A431JSU8-F1
#
_entry.id   AF-A0A431JSU8-F1
#
_cell.length_a   1.000
_cell.length_b   1.000
_cell.length_c   1.000
_cell.angle_alpha   90.00
_cell.angle_beta   90.00
_cell.angle_gamma   90.00
#
_symmetry.space_group_name_H-M   'P 1'
#
loop_
_entity.id
_entity.type
_entity.pdbx_description
1 polymer ?
#
loop_
_entity_poly.entity_id
_entity_poly.type
_entity_poly.pdbx_seq_one_letter_code
_entity_poly.pdbx_strand_id
1 'polypeptide(L)'
;MVKRFDRDRLPDPVSGFEAEGLTLKGPGLWKTTACPFHGGRDSMRINTESGAWRCMNCGEHGGDLLAFVMRFHLLEFMQAAERLGAVVEDGTPSRPRPKATLSPAAALALIQSETWLIACTALATADALPDEQDRARLIEAARTIQHIMSEVPA
;
A
#
# COMPACT_ATOMS: atom_id res chain seq x y z
N MET A 1 -6.80 -20.46 15.15
CA MET A 1 -7.93 -19.94 15.93
C MET A 1 -8.64 -18.85 15.11
N VAL A 2 -9.96 -18.76 15.14
CA VAL A 2 -10.73 -17.71 14.45
C VAL A 2 -10.45 -16.40 15.16
N LYS A 3 -9.72 -15.54 14.45
CA LYS A 3 -9.50 -14.15 14.82
C LYS A 3 -10.71 -13.35 14.38
N ARG A 4 -11.30 -12.61 15.31
CA ARG A 4 -12.40 -11.67 15.06
C ARG A 4 -11.95 -10.27 15.43
N PHE A 5 -12.28 -9.31 14.59
CA PHE A 5 -12.09 -7.91 14.90
C PHE A 5 -13.10 -7.46 15.97
N ASP A 6 -12.62 -6.77 16.98
CA ASP A 6 -13.40 -6.16 18.05
C ASP A 6 -13.17 -4.64 18.02
N ARG A 7 -14.18 -3.88 17.60
CA ARG A 7 -14.08 -2.42 17.43
C ARG A 7 -13.86 -1.71 18.75
N ASP A 8 -14.41 -2.24 19.85
CA ASP A 8 -14.34 -1.59 21.17
C ASP A 8 -12.93 -1.70 21.77
N ARG A 9 -12.07 -2.54 21.18
CA ARG A 9 -10.65 -2.65 21.52
C ARG A 9 -9.74 -1.73 20.72
N LEU A 10 -10.26 -0.96 19.77
CA LEU A 10 -9.46 0.05 19.11
C LEU A 10 -8.95 1.06 20.16
N PRO A 11 -7.69 1.51 20.08
CA PRO A 11 -7.21 2.60 20.89
C PRO A 11 -8.09 3.84 20.71
N ASP A 12 -8.14 4.70 21.73
CA ASP A 12 -8.72 6.01 21.54
C ASP A 12 -7.99 6.74 20.40
N PRO A 13 -8.68 7.54 19.58
CA PRO A 13 -8.06 8.14 18.40
C PRO A 13 -6.79 8.93 18.70
N VAL A 14 -6.78 9.70 19.79
CA VAL A 14 -5.64 10.56 20.11
C VAL A 14 -4.41 9.72 20.40
N SER A 15 -4.48 8.81 21.37
CA SER A 15 -3.35 7.96 21.72
C SER A 15 -2.93 7.05 20.56
N GLY A 16 -3.88 6.56 19.77
CA GLY A 16 -3.63 5.71 18.62
C GLY A 16 -2.84 6.44 17.52
N PHE A 17 -3.22 7.66 17.16
CA PHE A 17 -2.47 8.45 16.17
C PHE A 17 -1.11 8.90 16.71
N GLU A 18 -0.99 9.21 18.00
CA GLU A 18 0.29 9.54 18.64
C GLU A 18 1.25 8.34 18.69
N ALA A 19 0.73 7.14 18.93
CA ALA A 19 1.50 5.90 18.86
C ALA A 19 2.03 5.60 17.45
N GLU A 20 1.33 6.07 16.41
CA GLU A 20 1.79 6.03 15.02
C GLU A 20 2.75 7.19 14.66
N GLY A 21 3.18 7.98 15.65
CA GLY A 21 4.21 9.01 15.51
C GLY A 21 3.69 10.38 15.09
N LEU A 22 2.38 10.62 15.13
CA LEU A 22 1.80 11.92 14.80
C LEU A 22 1.71 12.82 16.03
N THR A 23 1.98 14.11 15.85
CA THR A 23 1.75 15.11 16.90
C THR A 23 0.47 15.88 16.59
N LEU A 24 -0.56 15.72 17.42
CA LEU A 24 -1.85 16.41 17.24
C LEU A 24 -1.84 17.78 17.93
N LYS A 25 -2.25 18.83 17.23
CA LYS A 25 -2.22 20.22 17.70
C LYS A 25 -3.59 20.90 17.60
N GLY A 26 -3.84 21.85 18.50
CA GLY A 26 -5.02 22.72 18.47
C GLY A 26 -6.13 22.31 19.43
N PRO A 27 -7.08 23.21 19.73
CA PRO A 27 -8.22 22.93 20.61
C PRO A 27 -9.36 22.19 19.87
N GLY A 28 -10.31 21.64 20.64
CA GLY A 28 -11.54 21.06 20.10
C GLY A 28 -11.39 19.66 19.48
N LEU A 29 -12.47 19.22 18.82
CA LEU A 29 -12.65 17.89 18.23
C LEU A 29 -11.73 17.61 17.03
N TRP A 30 -11.41 18.64 16.24
CA TRP A 30 -10.56 18.50 15.07
C TRP A 30 -9.16 19.04 15.37
N LYS A 31 -8.18 18.14 15.42
CA LYS A 31 -6.77 18.48 15.60
C LYS A 31 -6.05 18.54 14.26
N THR A 32 -4.99 19.34 14.20
CA THR A 32 -4.08 19.43 13.05
C THR A 32 -2.82 18.64 13.32
N THR A 33 -2.30 17.97 12.29
CA THR A 33 -1.02 17.26 12.35
C THR A 33 -0.33 17.26 10.98
N ALA A 34 0.90 16.77 10.97
CA ALA A 34 1.63 16.50 9.74
C ALA A 34 0.95 15.39 8.94
N CYS A 35 0.96 15.51 7.61
CA CYS A 35 0.43 14.46 6.74
C CYS A 35 1.57 13.52 6.35
N PRO A 36 1.56 12.26 6.82
CA PRO A 36 2.61 11.31 6.48
C PRO A 36 2.53 10.83 5.02
N PHE A 37 1.40 11.02 4.34
CA PHE A 37 1.19 10.56 2.96
C PHE A 37 1.90 11.43 1.91
N HIS A 38 2.11 12.72 2.18
CA HIS A 38 2.85 13.61 1.27
C HIS A 38 3.93 14.45 1.95
N GLY A 39 4.19 14.22 3.25
CA GLY A 39 5.22 14.94 4.01
C GLY A 39 4.90 16.39 4.39
N GLY A 40 3.63 16.83 4.31
CA GLY A 40 3.22 18.18 4.73
C GLY A 40 3.20 18.35 6.25
N ARG A 41 3.46 19.56 6.76
CA ARG A 41 3.62 19.82 8.20
C ARG A 41 2.33 20.01 9.01
N ASP A 42 1.27 20.51 8.37
CA ASP A 42 0.06 21.00 9.06
C ASP A 42 -1.22 20.86 8.22
N SER A 43 -1.24 19.87 7.33
CA SER A 43 -2.29 19.70 6.33
C SER A 43 -3.30 18.61 6.68
N MET A 44 -3.00 17.72 7.63
CA MET A 44 -3.91 16.65 8.03
C MET A 44 -4.74 17.05 9.24
N ARG A 45 -6.06 16.80 9.17
CA ARG A 45 -7.01 17.01 10.25
C ARG A 45 -7.53 15.67 10.75
N ILE A 46 -7.56 15.50 12.07
CA ILE A 46 -8.02 14.30 12.76
C ILE A 46 -9.16 14.67 13.70
N ASN A 47 -10.26 13.93 13.65
CA ASN A 47 -11.33 13.99 14.62
C ASN A 47 -10.99 13.10 15.83
N THR A 48 -10.92 13.68 17.02
CA THR A 48 -10.49 12.97 18.24
C THR A 48 -11.53 12.03 18.83
N GLU A 49 -12.78 12.08 18.37
CA GLU A 49 -13.87 11.23 18.84
C GLU A 49 -14.08 10.04 17.91
N SER A 50 -14.27 10.30 16.62
CA SER A 50 -14.49 9.22 15.64
C SER A 50 -13.20 8.58 15.12
N GLY A 51 -12.07 9.28 15.25
CA GLY A 51 -10.82 8.93 14.57
C GLY A 51 -10.81 9.19 13.08
N ALA A 52 -11.86 9.80 12.53
CA ALA A 52 -11.90 10.19 11.12
C ALA A 52 -10.81 11.20 10.81
N TRP A 53 -10.22 11.11 9.63
CA TRP A 53 -9.11 11.96 9.24
C TRP A 53 -9.20 12.34 7.76
N ARG A 54 -8.69 13.52 7.44
CA ARG A 54 -8.54 14.00 6.06
C ARG A 54 -7.36 14.95 5.96
N CYS A 55 -6.56 14.77 4.93
CA CYS A 55 -5.59 15.74 4.48
C CYS A 55 -6.23 16.74 3.53
N MET A 56 -6.16 18.04 3.87
CA MET A 56 -6.73 19.12 3.05
C MET A 56 -5.87 19.47 1.83
N ASN A 57 -4.67 18.89 1.71
CA ASN A 57 -3.75 19.13 0.59
C ASN A 57 -3.72 17.97 -0.42
N CYS A 58 -3.37 16.75 0.03
CA CYS A 58 -3.29 15.58 -0.86
C CYS A 58 -4.61 14.79 -0.98
N GLY A 59 -5.65 15.15 -0.22
CA GLY A 59 -6.97 14.54 -0.30
C GLY A 59 -7.13 13.19 0.41
N GLU A 60 -6.05 12.56 0.87
CA GLU A 60 -6.17 11.28 1.58
C GLU A 60 -6.98 11.39 2.86
N HIS A 61 -7.81 10.37 3.10
CA HIS A 61 -8.80 10.38 4.17
C HIS A 61 -9.17 8.96 4.61
N GLY A 62 -9.79 8.87 5.77
CA GLY A 62 -10.32 7.63 6.32
C GLY A 62 -11.32 7.89 7.45
N GLY A 63 -12.16 6.88 7.73
CA GLY A 63 -13.25 7.00 8.69
C GLY A 63 -12.86 6.80 10.15
N ASP A 64 -11.72 6.16 10.41
CA ASP A 64 -11.20 5.88 11.75
C ASP A 64 -9.68 5.62 11.74
N LEU A 65 -9.13 5.36 12.92
CA LEU A 65 -7.73 5.00 13.13
C LEU A 65 -7.35 3.70 12.39
N LEU A 66 -8.26 2.73 12.29
CA LEU A 66 -8.00 1.49 11.56
C LEU A 66 -7.77 1.77 10.07
N ALA A 67 -8.62 2.59 9.46
CA ALA A 67 -8.45 3.03 8.07
C ALA A 67 -7.12 3.78 7.87
N PHE A 68 -6.69 4.58 8.85
CA PHE A 68 -5.36 5.22 8.81
C PHE A 68 -4.24 4.17 8.79
N VAL A 69 -4.23 3.24 9.75
CA VAL A 69 -3.17 2.21 9.87
C VAL A 69 -3.12 1.31 8.64
N MET A 70 -4.28 0.91 8.12
CA MET A 70 -4.38 0.17 6.85
C MET A 70 -3.69 0.93 5.72
N ARG A 71 -4.02 2.22 5.57
CA ARG A 71 -3.51 3.03 4.46
C ARG A 71 -2.03 3.38 4.61
N PHE A 72 -1.61 3.75 5.82
CA PHE A 72 -0.26 4.21 6.11
C PHE A 72 0.77 3.06 6.07
N HIS A 73 0.40 1.87 6.56
CA HIS A 73 1.29 0.71 6.58
C HIS A 73 1.04 -0.28 5.44
N LEU A 74 0.11 0.01 4.53
CA LEU A 74 -0.31 -0.89 3.45
C LEU A 74 -0.71 -2.28 3.98
N LEU A 75 -1.46 -2.28 5.08
CA LEU A 75 -1.90 -3.49 5.75
C LEU A 75 -3.33 -3.83 5.37
N GLU A 76 -3.60 -5.13 5.23
CA GLU A 76 -4.96 -5.64 5.14
C GLU A 76 -5.71 -5.42 6.45
N PHE A 77 -7.04 -5.38 6.38
CA PHE A 77 -7.93 -5.07 7.51
C PHE A 77 -7.57 -5.83 8.80
N MET A 78 -7.43 -7.15 8.73
CA MET A 78 -7.11 -7.97 9.92
C MET A 78 -5.68 -7.74 10.41
N GLN A 79 -4.72 -7.44 9.54
CA GLN A 79 -3.34 -7.14 9.94
C GLN A 79 -3.27 -5.79 10.67
N ALA A 80 -4.00 -4.79 10.17
CA ALA A 80 -4.12 -3.49 10.82
C ALA A 80 -4.84 -3.62 12.19
N ALA A 81 -5.90 -4.43 12.26
CA ALA A 81 -6.58 -4.72 13.51
C ALA A 81 -5.67 -5.42 14.53
N GLU A 82 -4.86 -6.40 14.10
CA GLU A 82 -3.88 -7.07 14.96
C GLU A 82 -2.84 -6.10 15.49
N ARG A 83 -2.32 -5.22 14.62
CA ARG A 83 -1.37 -4.17 15.01
C ARG A 83 -1.94 -3.21 16.05
N LEU A 84 -3.22 -2.89 15.94
CA LEU A 84 -3.95 -2.03 16.88
C LEU A 84 -4.42 -2.77 18.15
N GLY A 85 -4.15 -4.07 18.29
CA GLY A 85 -4.63 -4.87 19.43
C GLY A 85 -6.15 -5.12 19.44
N ALA A 86 -6.82 -4.83 18.32
CA ALA A 86 -8.28 -4.89 18.17
C ALA A 86 -8.78 -6.26 17.68
N VAL A 87 -8.07 -7.34 18.03
CA VAL A 87 -8.41 -8.71 17.64
C VAL A 87 -8.61 -9.58 18.87
N VAL A 88 -9.68 -10.38 18.84
CA VAL A 88 -10.00 -11.41 19.83
C VAL A 88 -9.94 -12.79 19.18
N GLU A 89 -9.52 -13.79 19.95
CA GLU A 89 -9.46 -15.18 19.49
C GLU A 89 -10.58 -16.01 20.11
N ASP A 90 -11.58 -16.39 19.32
CA ASP A 90 -12.81 -17.02 19.85
C ASP A 90 -12.69 -18.56 20.03
N GLY A 91 -11.51 -19.09 20.39
CA GLY A 91 -11.27 -20.52 20.69
C GLY A 91 -11.53 -21.52 19.55
N THR A 92 -12.15 -21.09 18.46
CA THR A 92 -12.63 -21.91 17.36
C THR A 92 -11.49 -22.13 16.37
N PRO A 93 -11.26 -23.33 15.82
CA PRO A 93 -10.25 -23.52 14.77
C PRO A 93 -10.65 -22.74 13.50
N SER A 94 -9.77 -21.86 13.03
CA SER A 94 -9.97 -21.17 11.75
C SER A 94 -9.50 -22.04 10.62
N ARG A 95 -10.35 -22.20 9.59
CA ARG A 95 -9.91 -22.73 8.31
C ARG A 95 -9.08 -21.65 7.61
N PRO A 96 -7.92 -21.95 7.02
CA PRO A 96 -7.17 -20.98 6.23
C PRO A 96 -8.07 -20.44 5.13
N ARG A 97 -8.32 -19.12 5.14
CA ARG A 97 -8.88 -18.46 3.96
C ARG A 97 -7.76 -18.45 2.90
N PRO A 98 -8.01 -18.94 1.68
CA PRO A 98 -7.07 -18.74 0.59
C PRO A 98 -6.83 -17.25 0.46
N LYS A 99 -5.57 -16.82 0.49
CA LYS A 99 -5.23 -15.44 0.14
C LYS A 99 -5.72 -15.22 -1.29
N ALA A 100 -6.37 -14.10 -1.57
CA ALA A 100 -6.67 -13.72 -2.94
C ALA A 100 -5.33 -13.47 -3.64
N THR A 101 -4.83 -14.49 -4.34
CA THR A 101 -3.69 -14.38 -5.23
C THR A 101 -4.21 -14.00 -6.60
N LEU A 102 -3.40 -13.29 -7.39
CA LEU A 102 -3.68 -13.15 -8.81
C LEU A 102 -3.91 -14.56 -9.39
N SER A 103 -4.90 -14.68 -10.28
CA SER A 103 -4.98 -15.88 -11.10
C SER A 103 -3.69 -15.99 -11.92
N PRO A 104 -3.26 -17.22 -12.31
CA PRO A 104 -2.12 -17.36 -13.21
C PRO A 104 -2.24 -16.48 -14.46
N ALA A 105 -3.44 -16.35 -15.03
CA ALA A 105 -3.70 -15.48 -16.17
C ALA A 105 -3.50 -13.99 -15.85
N ALA A 106 -4.03 -13.50 -14.73
CA ALA A 106 -3.86 -12.10 -14.32
C ALA A 106 -2.39 -11.77 -13.98
N ALA A 107 -1.68 -12.70 -13.35
CA ALA A 107 -0.24 -12.56 -13.08
C ALA A 107 0.57 -12.50 -14.38
N LEU A 108 0.28 -13.37 -15.34
CA LEU A 108 0.95 -13.37 -16.64
C LEU A 108 0.69 -12.07 -17.42
N ALA A 109 -0.55 -11.59 -17.45
CA ALA A 109 -0.89 -10.33 -18.10
C ALA A 109 -0.13 -9.13 -17.49
N LEU A 110 -0.04 -9.07 -16.16
CA LEU A 110 0.72 -8.03 -15.46
C LEU A 110 2.23 -8.12 -15.76
N ILE A 111 2.79 -9.33 -15.69
CA ILE A 111 4.21 -9.55 -16.02
C ILE A 111 4.48 -9.13 -17.47
N GLN A 112 3.60 -9.45 -18.42
CA GLN A 112 3.72 -9.02 -19.81
C GLN A 112 3.76 -7.50 -19.94
N SER A 113 2.83 -6.77 -19.30
CA SER A 113 2.82 -5.30 -19.37
C SER A 113 4.08 -4.65 -18.79
N GLU A 114 4.56 -5.16 -17.64
CA GLU A 114 5.77 -4.63 -16.99
C GLU A 114 7.04 -4.97 -17.78
N THR A 115 7.12 -6.19 -18.31
CA THR A 115 8.28 -6.63 -19.11
C THR A 115 8.39 -5.81 -20.41
N TRP A 116 7.26 -5.44 -21.02
CA TRP A 116 7.26 -4.54 -22.19
C TRP A 116 7.79 -3.16 -21.88
N LEU A 117 7.34 -2.57 -20.76
CA LEU A 117 7.78 -1.25 -20.33
C LEU A 117 9.28 -1.24 -20.07
N ILE A 118 9.79 -2.29 -19.43
CA ILE A 118 11.23 -2.50 -19.21
C ILE A 118 11.96 -2.60 -20.55
N ALA A 119 11.47 -3.40 -21.50
CA ALA A 119 12.09 -3.54 -22.83
C ALA A 119 12.12 -2.21 -23.60
N CYS A 120 11.03 -1.44 -23.59
CA CYS A 120 10.97 -0.13 -24.23
C CYS A 120 11.97 0.84 -23.60
N THR A 121 12.06 0.86 -22.27
CA THR A 121 12.98 1.73 -21.53
C THR A 121 14.43 1.32 -21.76
N ALA A 122 14.70 0.01 -21.77
CA ALA A 122 16.00 -0.55 -22.10
C ALA A 122 16.48 -0.14 -23.50
N LEU A 123 15.61 -0.25 -24.51
CA LEU A 123 15.95 0.17 -25.88
C LEU A 123 16.17 1.69 -25.97
N ALA A 124 15.34 2.49 -25.30
CA ALA A 124 15.47 3.95 -25.29
C ALA A 124 16.75 4.45 -24.58
N THR A 125 17.32 3.65 -23.68
CA THR A 125 18.49 4.01 -22.86
C THR A 125 19.75 3.23 -23.25
N ALA A 126 19.68 2.35 -24.24
CA ALA A 126 20.78 1.45 -24.59
C ALA A 126 22.07 2.21 -24.89
N ASP A 127 22.00 3.32 -25.63
CA ASP A 127 23.18 4.13 -26.00
C ASP A 127 23.87 4.81 -24.81
N ALA A 128 23.23 4.85 -23.64
CA ALA A 128 23.85 5.34 -22.40
C ALA A 128 24.73 4.29 -21.72
N LEU A 129 24.73 3.04 -22.18
CA LEU A 129 25.60 1.99 -21.65
C LEU A 129 27.03 2.13 -22.19
N PRO A 130 28.03 2.29 -21.31
CA PRO A 130 29.42 2.53 -21.73
C PRO A 130 30.09 1.27 -22.30
N ASP A 131 29.68 0.08 -21.85
CA ASP A 131 30.22 -1.19 -22.33
C ASP A 131 29.42 -1.73 -23.52
N GLU A 132 30.14 -2.03 -24.61
CA GLU A 132 29.57 -2.53 -25.86
C GLU A 132 28.85 -3.86 -25.70
N GLN A 133 29.45 -4.76 -24.91
CA GLN A 133 28.96 -6.12 -24.75
C GLN A 133 27.69 -6.13 -23.91
N ASP A 134 27.62 -5.32 -22.86
CA ASP A 134 26.43 -5.16 -22.04
C ASP A 134 25.31 -4.43 -22.79
N ARG A 135 25.64 -3.47 -23.66
CA ARG A 135 24.66 -2.84 -24.55
C ARG A 135 24.05 -3.84 -25.53
N ALA A 136 24.89 -4.66 -26.16
CA ALA A 136 24.42 -5.72 -27.06
C ALA A 136 23.52 -6.74 -26.33
N ARG A 137 23.89 -7.13 -25.10
CA ARG A 137 23.07 -8.02 -24.26
C ARG A 137 21.72 -7.40 -23.90
N LEU A 138 21.68 -6.11 -23.55
CA LEU A 138 20.44 -5.41 -23.22
C LEU A 138 19.49 -5.34 -24.42
N ILE A 139 20.02 -4.98 -25.60
CA ILE A 139 19.24 -4.93 -26.85
C ILE A 139 18.67 -6.31 -27.18
N GLU A 140 19.46 -7.37 -27.04
CA GLU A 140 19.03 -8.73 -27.33
C GLU A 140 17.94 -9.22 -26.36
N ALA A 141 18.08 -8.91 -25.07
CA ALA A 141 17.05 -9.20 -24.08
C ALA A 141 15.73 -8.49 -24.40
N ALA A 142 15.78 -7.21 -24.77
CA ALA A 142 14.60 -6.43 -25.15
C ALA A 142 13.91 -6.98 -26.42
N ARG A 143 14.69 -7.41 -27.42
CA ARG A 143 14.15 -8.07 -28.63
C ARG A 143 13.49 -9.40 -28.31
N THR A 144 14.10 -10.21 -27.44
CA THR A 144 13.53 -11.48 -26.99
C THR A 144 12.16 -11.25 -26.35
N ILE A 145 12.05 -10.25 -25.47
CA ILE A 145 10.78 -9.86 -24.85
C ILE A 145 9.75 -9.45 -25.90
N GLN A 146 10.12 -8.57 -26.84
CA GLN A 146 9.24 -8.09 -27.89
C GLN A 146 8.67 -9.25 -28.73
N HIS A 147 9.52 -10.21 -29.08
CA HIS A 147 9.13 -11.37 -29.86
C HIS A 147 8.13 -12.25 -29.09
N ILE A 148 8.44 -12.61 -27.84
CA ILE A 148 7.55 -13.41 -26.99
C ILE A 148 6.18 -12.75 -26.85
N MET A 149 6.12 -11.43 -26.68
CA MET A 149 4.85 -10.71 -26.57
C MET A 149 4.02 -10.72 -27.86
N SER A 150 4.66 -10.73 -29.02
CA SER A 150 3.96 -10.77 -30.31
C SER A 150 3.32 -12.13 -30.62
N GLU A 151 3.73 -13.19 -29.93
CA GLU A 151 3.19 -14.55 -30.11
C GLU A 151 1.99 -14.85 -29.21
N VAL A 152 1.68 -13.98 -28.25
CA VAL A 152 0.52 -14.16 -27.36
C VAL A 152 -0.73 -13.61 -28.07
N PRO A 153 -1.75 -14.45 -28.37
CA PRO A 153 -3.00 -13.97 -28.95
C PRO A 153 -3.71 -13.01 -27.99
N ALA A 154 -4.25 -11.92 -28.55
CA ALA A 154 -4.99 -10.88 -27.84
C ALA A 154 -6.27 -11.39 -27.14
#